data_AF-A0A660XD76-F1
#
_entry.id   AF-A0A660XD76-F1
#
_cell.length_a   1.000
_cell.length_b   1.000
_cell.length_c   1.000
_cell.angle_alpha   90.00
_cell.angle_beta   90.00
_cell.angle_gamma   90.00
#
_symmetry.space_group_name_H-M   'P 1'
#
loop_
_entity.id
_entity.type
_entity.pdbx_description
1 polymer ?
#
loop_
_entity_poly.entity_id
_entity_poly.type
_entity_poly.pdbx_seq_one_letter_code
_entity_poly.pdbx_strand_id
1 'polypeptide(L)'
;MRKINCLILLSFLLIASIGISENIKRPSRKHLIYFENTPNELNVYKLYGRFDGNTVFILGGIQGDEPGGFLSADLYPNLQLETGNLIVVPRANFHSIIRNKRGIGKNGDMNRRFDTDTPEDINDQIVEIIKNLMAESDLFLNLHDGWGFYSDVWIDDMRNPKRFGQSVIADASTYITETDVLGLEAMAREVISIVNEKIEDKSHYFHFMNTNTLAPDTEFPEMLKSATCYALTQFGIPAFGIETSKNLKSLELKIRYHNYVINEFLKLVEVEPEHPAIIYEPPRLIYLLISINKNEPRLVDNNNTLRLIAGDVIKVTHIESNYERGLSCDILGVGTEQDFQKSVVLDKSTSIITKKDSKIIGKIYIRVDSLNCKFMTYILEVNGKNKAILHGQTLRVKRGDRIKIINVVLEGLNSSQVKVNLKGYVPQLSYNTGEDRGYLIDTSTLNWKKYSIYGKGKVYPIVVLKGEKEISRAFIYIKG
;
A
#
# COMPACT_ATOMS: atom_id res chain seq x y z
N MET A 1 -80.31 -5.20 12.70
CA MET A 1 -79.11 -4.95 13.54
C MET A 1 -77.86 -5.19 12.69
N ARG A 2 -76.97 -4.20 12.72
CA ARG A 2 -75.74 -3.94 11.95
C ARG A 2 -75.07 -5.08 11.16
N LYS A 3 -75.02 -4.89 9.83
CA LYS A 3 -73.95 -5.37 8.93
C LYS A 3 -72.71 -4.50 9.15
N ILE A 4 -71.53 -5.11 9.28
CA ILE A 4 -70.24 -4.43 9.19
C ILE A 4 -69.60 -4.88 7.87
N ASN A 5 -69.68 -4.01 6.86
CA ASN A 5 -68.89 -4.13 5.64
C ASN A 5 -67.51 -3.54 5.91
N CYS A 6 -66.47 -4.36 5.84
CA CYS A 6 -65.09 -3.90 5.78
C CYS A 6 -64.76 -3.66 4.30
N LEU A 7 -64.81 -2.39 3.87
CA LEU A 7 -64.42 -1.98 2.52
C LEU A 7 -62.93 -1.62 2.57
N ILE A 8 -62.06 -2.55 2.14
CA ILE A 8 -60.64 -2.27 1.94
C ILE A 8 -60.50 -1.62 0.57
N LEU A 9 -60.25 -0.32 0.56
CA LEU A 9 -59.93 0.47 -0.63
C LEU A 9 -58.44 0.20 -0.96
N LEU A 10 -58.16 -0.67 -1.94
CA LEU A 10 -56.80 -0.87 -2.45
C LEU A 10 -56.52 0.20 -3.52
N SER A 11 -55.87 1.29 -3.14
CA SER A 11 -55.30 2.26 -4.08
C SER A 11 -54.03 1.67 -4.70
N PHE A 12 -54.10 1.28 -5.96
CA PHE A 12 -52.94 0.98 -6.80
C PHE A 12 -52.15 2.28 -7.03
N LEU A 13 -51.03 2.44 -6.31
CA LEU A 13 -50.03 3.44 -6.64
C LEU A 13 -49.16 2.87 -7.77
N LEU A 14 -49.36 3.38 -8.99
CA LEU A 14 -48.47 3.16 -10.11
C LEU A 14 -47.17 3.94 -9.83
N ILE A 15 -46.16 3.28 -9.25
CA ILE A 15 -44.83 3.87 -9.13
C ILE A 15 -44.16 3.71 -10.49
N ALA A 16 -44.20 4.77 -11.30
CA ALA A 16 -43.31 4.92 -12.43
C ALA A 16 -41.88 4.95 -11.88
N SER A 17 -41.11 3.90 -12.14
CA SER A 17 -39.68 3.85 -11.89
C SER A 17 -38.98 4.82 -12.84
N ILE A 18 -38.87 6.07 -12.42
CA ILE A 18 -37.91 7.02 -12.98
C ILE A 18 -36.54 6.44 -12.64
N GLY A 19 -35.85 5.90 -13.65
CA GLY A 19 -34.47 5.47 -13.53
C GLY A 19 -33.62 6.67 -13.13
N ILE A 20 -33.28 6.73 -11.84
CA ILE A 20 -32.25 7.65 -11.36
C ILE A 20 -30.95 7.07 -11.89
N SER A 21 -30.47 7.60 -13.02
CA SER A 21 -29.08 7.42 -13.40
C SER A 21 -28.26 8.00 -12.25
N GLU A 22 -27.61 7.13 -11.47
CA GLU A 22 -26.64 7.58 -10.48
C GLU A 22 -25.63 8.43 -11.24
N ASN A 23 -25.47 9.69 -10.83
CA ASN A 23 -24.52 10.58 -11.45
C ASN A 23 -23.11 10.08 -11.11
N ILE A 24 -22.53 9.24 -11.97
CA ILE A 24 -21.21 8.64 -11.76
C ILE A 24 -20.19 9.78 -11.73
N LYS A 25 -19.50 9.93 -10.60
CA LYS A 25 -18.40 10.90 -10.48
C LYS A 25 -17.28 10.49 -11.46
N ARG A 26 -16.90 11.37 -12.38
CA ARG A 26 -15.86 11.13 -13.40
C ARG A 26 -14.68 12.10 -13.23
N PRO A 27 -13.42 11.66 -13.44
CA PRO A 27 -12.99 10.27 -13.50
C PRO A 27 -13.13 9.60 -12.13
N SER A 28 -13.39 8.29 -12.10
CA SER A 28 -13.36 7.52 -10.86
C SER A 28 -13.05 6.05 -11.07
N ARG A 29 -12.78 5.37 -9.96
CA ARG A 29 -12.58 3.93 -9.90
C ARG A 29 -13.38 3.36 -8.74
N LYS A 30 -14.07 2.26 -8.98
CA LYS A 30 -14.70 1.41 -7.95
C LYS A 30 -13.99 0.06 -7.94
N HIS A 31 -13.71 -0.46 -6.75
CA HIS A 31 -13.20 -1.82 -6.55
C HIS A 31 -14.20 -2.56 -5.66
N LEU A 32 -14.81 -3.59 -6.22
CA LEU A 32 -15.77 -4.45 -5.55
C LEU A 32 -15.10 -5.80 -5.30
N ILE A 33 -15.26 -6.31 -4.09
CA ILE A 33 -14.75 -7.62 -3.70
C ILE A 33 -15.94 -8.48 -3.31
N TYR A 34 -16.08 -9.62 -3.99
CA TYR A 34 -17.06 -10.64 -3.64
C TYR A 34 -16.33 -11.84 -3.04
N PHE A 35 -16.99 -12.53 -2.10
CA PHE A 35 -16.43 -13.70 -1.43
C PHE A 35 -15.06 -13.43 -0.78
N GLU A 36 -14.89 -12.23 -0.20
CA GLU A 36 -13.66 -11.77 0.44
C GLU A 36 -13.14 -12.78 1.47
N ASN A 37 -11.82 -12.97 1.50
CA ASN A 37 -11.14 -13.92 2.40
C ASN A 37 -11.51 -15.40 2.16
N THR A 38 -11.99 -15.74 0.95
CA THR A 38 -12.22 -17.14 0.54
C THR A 38 -11.37 -17.52 -0.67
N PRO A 39 -11.16 -18.82 -0.96
CA PRO A 39 -10.49 -19.25 -2.19
C PRO A 39 -11.21 -18.81 -3.48
N ASN A 40 -12.48 -18.40 -3.40
CA ASN A 40 -13.30 -17.96 -4.53
C ASN A 40 -13.45 -16.44 -4.57
N GLU A 41 -12.56 -15.70 -3.90
CA GLU A 41 -12.58 -14.23 -3.91
C GLU A 41 -12.54 -13.70 -5.35
N LEU A 42 -13.50 -12.83 -5.67
CA LEU A 42 -13.65 -12.24 -6.98
C LEU A 42 -13.47 -10.72 -6.87
N ASN A 43 -12.43 -10.22 -7.53
CA ASN A 43 -12.11 -8.81 -7.57
C ASN A 43 -12.64 -8.20 -8.88
N VAL A 44 -13.52 -7.21 -8.78
CA VAL A 44 -14.11 -6.48 -9.91
C VAL A 44 -13.68 -5.01 -9.83
N TYR A 45 -13.05 -4.53 -10.89
CA TYR A 45 -12.64 -3.13 -11.02
C TYR A 45 -13.52 -2.45 -12.06
N LYS A 46 -14.15 -1.34 -11.70
CA LYS A 46 -14.88 -0.47 -12.64
C LYS A 46 -14.16 0.86 -12.73
N LEU A 47 -13.69 1.19 -13.92
CA LEU A 47 -12.93 2.40 -14.24
C LEU A 47 -13.80 3.29 -15.12
N TYR A 48 -13.94 4.56 -14.73
CA TYR A 48 -14.73 5.54 -15.45
C TYR A 48 -13.81 6.68 -15.88
N GLY A 49 -13.71 6.89 -17.19
CA GLY A 49 -12.91 7.95 -17.78
C GLY A 49 -13.42 9.35 -17.45
N ARG A 50 -12.59 10.35 -17.75
CA ARG A 50 -12.94 11.78 -17.56
C ARG A 50 -14.19 12.13 -18.36
N PHE A 51 -14.27 11.62 -19.58
CA PHE A 51 -15.40 11.70 -20.47
C PHE A 51 -16.13 10.36 -20.54
N ASP A 52 -17.45 10.44 -20.67
CA ASP A 52 -18.28 9.26 -20.87
C ASP A 52 -18.05 8.65 -22.26
N GLY A 53 -18.46 7.40 -22.45
CA GLY A 53 -18.29 6.65 -23.69
C GLY A 53 -18.54 5.16 -23.47
N ASN A 54 -18.14 4.35 -24.45
CA ASN A 54 -18.35 2.91 -24.42
C ASN A 54 -17.68 2.25 -23.20
N THR A 55 -18.24 1.12 -22.78
CA THR A 55 -17.77 0.32 -21.65
C THR A 55 -17.26 -1.02 -22.16
N VAL A 56 -15.95 -1.29 -22.00
CA VAL A 56 -15.39 -2.60 -22.33
C VAL A 56 -15.25 -3.46 -21.08
N PHE A 57 -15.79 -4.68 -21.13
CA PHE A 57 -15.61 -5.67 -20.09
C PHE A 57 -14.51 -6.67 -20.46
N ILE A 58 -13.40 -6.64 -19.71
CA ILE A 58 -12.28 -7.57 -19.83
C ILE A 58 -12.37 -8.63 -18.73
N LEU A 59 -12.54 -9.89 -19.11
CA LEU A 59 -12.58 -11.03 -18.22
C LEU A 59 -11.35 -11.91 -18.43
N GLY A 60 -10.63 -12.20 -17.35
CA GLY A 60 -9.51 -13.12 -17.32
C GLY A 60 -9.71 -14.23 -16.30
N GLY A 61 -9.07 -15.38 -16.55
CA GLY A 61 -8.93 -16.43 -15.54
C GLY A 61 -10.23 -17.15 -15.19
N ILE A 62 -11.16 -17.25 -16.15
CA ILE A 62 -12.30 -18.16 -16.03
C ILE A 62 -11.84 -19.62 -15.96
N GLN A 63 -10.68 -19.91 -16.55
CA GLN A 63 -9.94 -21.15 -16.43
C GLN A 63 -8.60 -20.92 -15.71
N GLY A 64 -8.28 -21.81 -14.77
CA GLY A 64 -7.17 -21.58 -13.84
C GLY A 64 -5.79 -21.97 -14.35
N ASP A 65 -5.70 -22.71 -15.46
CA ASP A 65 -4.45 -23.14 -16.10
C ASP A 65 -4.04 -22.26 -17.30
N GLU A 66 -4.59 -21.03 -17.38
CA GLU A 66 -4.45 -20.10 -18.51
C GLU A 66 -3.83 -18.75 -18.08
N PRO A 67 -2.54 -18.75 -17.69
CA PRO A 67 -1.88 -17.60 -17.10
C PRO A 67 -1.69 -16.42 -18.04
N GLY A 68 -1.65 -16.62 -19.36
CA GLY A 68 -1.61 -15.51 -20.30
C GLY A 68 -2.83 -14.61 -20.16
N GLY A 69 -4.03 -15.18 -20.16
CA GLY A 69 -5.29 -14.42 -20.02
C GLY A 69 -5.38 -13.64 -18.72
N PHE A 70 -5.28 -14.31 -17.56
CA PHE A 70 -5.50 -13.62 -16.28
C PHE A 70 -4.39 -12.64 -15.88
N LEU A 71 -3.14 -12.86 -16.30
CA LEU A 71 -2.07 -11.89 -16.04
C LEU A 71 -2.14 -10.68 -16.96
N SER A 72 -2.68 -10.83 -18.18
CA SER A 72 -2.93 -9.69 -19.07
C SER A 72 -4.04 -8.81 -18.54
N ALA A 73 -5.17 -9.42 -18.14
CA ALA A 73 -6.27 -8.67 -17.51
C ALA A 73 -5.82 -7.91 -16.25
N ASP A 74 -4.85 -8.43 -15.49
CA ASP A 74 -4.33 -7.82 -14.26
C ASP A 74 -3.54 -6.51 -14.48
N LEU A 75 -3.22 -6.17 -15.73
CA LEU A 75 -2.53 -4.92 -16.07
C LEU A 75 -3.48 -3.71 -16.15
N TYR A 76 -4.77 -3.95 -16.37
CA TYR A 76 -5.78 -2.91 -16.63
C TYR A 76 -6.45 -2.27 -15.39
N PRO A 77 -6.53 -2.87 -14.17
CA PRO A 77 -7.21 -2.29 -13.00
C PRO A 77 -6.72 -0.91 -12.52
N ASN A 78 -5.51 -0.53 -12.92
CA ASN A 78 -4.88 0.73 -12.53
C ASN A 78 -4.79 1.75 -13.67
N LEU A 79 -5.41 1.46 -14.81
CA LEU A 79 -5.44 2.37 -15.95
C LEU A 79 -6.25 3.63 -15.61
N GLN A 80 -5.78 4.78 -16.08
CA GLN A 80 -6.59 6.00 -16.14
C GLN A 80 -7.12 6.14 -17.57
N LEU A 81 -8.38 6.52 -17.69
CA LEU A 81 -9.06 6.66 -18.98
C LEU A 81 -9.39 8.13 -19.20
N GLU A 82 -9.10 8.61 -20.41
CA GLU A 82 -9.58 9.91 -20.88
C GLU A 82 -11.06 9.79 -21.23
N THR A 83 -11.41 8.80 -22.07
CA THR A 83 -12.76 8.59 -22.60
C THR A 83 -13.21 7.14 -22.40
N GLY A 84 -14.50 6.93 -22.12
CA GLY A 84 -15.09 5.61 -21.97
C GLY A 84 -14.82 4.97 -20.61
N ASN A 85 -15.15 3.68 -20.50
CA ASN A 85 -15.15 2.94 -19.25
C ASN A 85 -14.54 1.54 -19.43
N LEU A 86 -13.99 0.99 -18.35
CA LEU A 86 -13.57 -0.41 -18.29
C LEU A 86 -14.21 -1.11 -17.09
N ILE A 87 -14.68 -2.33 -17.34
CA ILE A 87 -14.94 -3.32 -16.29
C ILE A 87 -13.84 -4.37 -16.43
N VAL A 88 -13.15 -4.69 -15.33
CA VAL A 88 -12.05 -5.65 -15.36
C VAL A 88 -12.23 -6.67 -14.23
N VAL A 89 -12.25 -7.95 -14.61
CA VAL A 89 -12.22 -9.09 -13.70
C VAL A 89 -10.98 -9.92 -14.04
N PRO A 90 -9.83 -9.68 -13.39
CA PRO A 90 -8.58 -10.34 -13.77
C PRO A 90 -8.56 -11.85 -13.52
N ARG A 91 -9.21 -12.29 -12.44
CA ARG A 91 -9.12 -13.66 -11.91
C ARG A 91 -10.51 -14.17 -11.53
N ALA A 92 -11.31 -14.53 -12.53
CA ALA A 92 -12.69 -14.96 -12.33
C ALA A 92 -12.81 -16.23 -11.49
N ASN A 93 -11.99 -17.24 -11.76
CA ASN A 93 -12.00 -18.53 -11.07
C ASN A 93 -10.76 -18.67 -10.18
N PHE A 94 -10.66 -17.79 -9.18
CA PHE A 94 -9.46 -17.66 -8.35
C PHE A 94 -9.05 -18.99 -7.68
N HIS A 95 -10.01 -19.80 -7.25
CA HIS A 95 -9.73 -21.10 -6.65
C HIS A 95 -9.02 -22.05 -7.62
N SER A 96 -9.47 -22.09 -8.87
CA SER A 96 -8.86 -22.92 -9.90
C SER A 96 -7.48 -22.41 -10.30
N ILE A 97 -7.26 -21.09 -10.29
CA ILE A 97 -5.95 -20.46 -10.50
C ILE A 97 -4.96 -20.87 -9.41
N ILE A 98 -5.33 -20.76 -8.12
CA ILE A 98 -4.46 -21.16 -6.99
C ILE A 98 -3.99 -22.61 -7.14
N ARG A 99 -4.87 -23.47 -7.69
CA ARG A 99 -4.62 -24.91 -7.85
C ARG A 99 -4.01 -25.27 -9.19
N ASN A 100 -3.81 -24.30 -10.09
CA ASN A 100 -3.36 -24.50 -11.46
C ASN A 100 -4.15 -25.62 -12.17
N LYS A 101 -5.48 -25.52 -12.14
CA LYS A 101 -6.42 -26.43 -12.79
C LYS A 101 -7.33 -25.66 -13.72
N ARG A 102 -7.72 -26.27 -14.85
CA ARG A 102 -8.68 -25.66 -15.78
C ARG A 102 -9.94 -25.20 -15.09
N GLY A 103 -10.53 -26.06 -14.26
CA GLY A 103 -11.51 -25.62 -13.29
C GLY A 103 -11.80 -26.69 -12.22
N ILE A 104 -12.34 -26.23 -11.09
CA ILE A 104 -12.58 -27.03 -9.89
C ILE A 104 -14.03 -26.80 -9.42
N GLY A 105 -14.67 -27.87 -8.98
CA GLY A 105 -16.06 -27.86 -8.50
C GLY A 105 -16.96 -28.78 -9.33
N LYS A 106 -18.27 -28.71 -9.08
CA LYS A 106 -19.27 -29.42 -9.87
C LYS A 106 -19.19 -28.93 -11.32
N ASN A 107 -19.31 -29.80 -12.31
CA ASN A 107 -19.26 -29.48 -13.75
C ASN A 107 -17.95 -28.86 -14.28
N GLY A 108 -16.88 -28.78 -13.48
CA GLY A 108 -15.48 -28.65 -13.91
C GLY A 108 -15.07 -27.33 -14.57
N ASP A 109 -15.65 -26.97 -15.71
CA ASP A 109 -15.28 -25.81 -16.53
C ASP A 109 -16.29 -24.66 -16.33
N MET A 110 -15.84 -23.55 -15.75
CA MET A 110 -16.72 -22.39 -15.48
C MET A 110 -17.25 -21.77 -16.77
N ASN A 111 -16.52 -21.88 -17.90
CA ASN A 111 -16.97 -21.38 -19.19
C ASN A 111 -18.00 -22.29 -19.89
N ARG A 112 -18.63 -23.23 -19.15
CA ARG A 112 -19.71 -24.11 -19.63
C ARG A 112 -20.97 -24.01 -18.75
N ARG A 113 -21.10 -22.91 -18.00
CA ARG A 113 -22.12 -22.71 -16.96
C ARG A 113 -23.01 -21.50 -17.21
N PHE A 114 -22.89 -20.82 -18.37
CA PHE A 114 -23.67 -19.63 -18.67
C PHE A 114 -25.12 -19.93 -19.10
N ASP A 115 -25.47 -21.20 -19.28
CA ASP A 115 -26.81 -21.70 -19.63
C ASP A 115 -27.70 -22.01 -18.40
N THR A 116 -27.18 -21.79 -17.19
CA THR A 116 -27.90 -22.11 -15.94
C THR A 116 -28.58 -20.86 -15.37
N ASP A 117 -29.88 -20.96 -15.08
CA ASP A 117 -30.69 -19.85 -14.53
C ASP A 117 -30.75 -19.83 -12.99
N THR A 118 -30.40 -20.94 -12.33
CA THR A 118 -30.45 -21.07 -10.87
C THR A 118 -29.09 -21.48 -10.35
N PRO A 119 -28.40 -20.63 -9.55
CA PRO A 119 -27.09 -20.96 -9.01
C PRO A 119 -27.13 -22.16 -8.07
N GLU A 120 -26.35 -23.20 -8.38
CA GLU A 120 -26.24 -24.40 -7.54
C GLU A 120 -25.01 -24.37 -6.64
N ASP A 121 -23.92 -23.73 -7.07
CA ASP A 121 -22.70 -23.58 -6.29
C ASP A 121 -22.04 -22.19 -6.44
N ILE A 122 -20.87 -22.03 -5.81
CA ILE A 122 -20.12 -20.76 -5.81
C ILE A 122 -19.68 -20.31 -7.22
N ASN A 123 -19.40 -21.25 -8.13
CA ASN A 123 -19.02 -20.90 -9.50
C ASN A 123 -20.23 -20.34 -10.26
N ASP A 124 -21.44 -20.86 -10.03
CA ASP A 124 -22.65 -20.27 -10.63
C ASP A 124 -22.92 -18.87 -10.08
N GLN A 125 -22.67 -18.64 -8.78
CA GLN A 125 -22.79 -17.30 -8.20
C GLN A 125 -21.77 -16.31 -8.83
N ILE A 126 -20.55 -16.76 -9.11
CA ILE A 126 -19.57 -15.97 -9.87
C ILE A 126 -20.06 -15.70 -11.30
N VAL A 127 -20.62 -16.71 -11.97
CA VAL A 127 -21.19 -16.56 -13.31
C VAL A 127 -22.32 -15.54 -13.32
N GLU A 128 -23.22 -15.54 -12.34
CA GLU A 128 -24.28 -14.52 -12.22
C GLU A 128 -23.71 -13.11 -12.06
N ILE A 129 -22.64 -12.95 -11.27
CA ILE A 129 -21.95 -11.65 -11.18
C ILE A 129 -21.40 -11.24 -12.55
N ILE A 130 -20.74 -12.15 -13.28
CA ILE A 130 -20.20 -11.90 -14.61
C ILE A 130 -21.30 -11.53 -15.61
N LYS A 131 -22.44 -12.24 -15.61
CA LYS A 131 -23.61 -11.94 -16.45
C LYS A 131 -24.13 -10.52 -16.19
N ASN A 132 -24.23 -10.11 -14.93
CA ASN A 132 -24.62 -8.74 -14.58
C ASN A 132 -23.62 -7.69 -15.07
N LEU A 133 -22.31 -7.99 -15.02
CA LEU A 133 -21.28 -7.09 -15.55
C LEU A 133 -21.32 -6.98 -17.09
N MET A 134 -21.67 -8.05 -17.79
CA MET A 134 -21.89 -8.03 -19.25
C MET A 134 -23.04 -7.09 -19.62
N ALA A 135 -24.13 -7.09 -18.84
CA ALA A 135 -25.27 -6.20 -19.04
C ALA A 135 -24.93 -4.70 -18.93
N GLU A 136 -23.80 -4.37 -18.29
CA GLU A 136 -23.29 -3.01 -18.12
C GLU A 136 -22.26 -2.60 -19.19
N SER A 137 -21.97 -3.48 -20.16
CA SER A 137 -20.88 -3.30 -21.14
C SER A 137 -21.38 -3.22 -22.58
N ASP A 138 -20.63 -2.52 -23.42
CA ASP A 138 -20.89 -2.38 -24.86
C ASP A 138 -20.02 -3.34 -25.70
N LEU A 139 -18.93 -3.88 -25.11
CA LEU A 139 -18.05 -4.87 -25.71
C LEU A 139 -17.51 -5.82 -24.63
N PHE A 140 -17.54 -7.12 -24.89
CA PHE A 140 -17.03 -8.15 -24.00
C PHE A 140 -15.81 -8.89 -24.57
N LEU A 141 -14.71 -8.91 -23.81
CA LEU A 141 -13.48 -9.63 -24.15
C LEU A 141 -13.17 -10.68 -23.08
N ASN A 142 -13.17 -11.95 -23.46
CA ASN A 142 -12.86 -13.07 -22.58
C ASN A 142 -11.50 -13.66 -22.94
N LEU A 143 -10.53 -13.54 -22.04
CA LEU A 143 -9.13 -13.87 -22.31
C LEU A 143 -8.77 -15.29 -21.88
N HIS A 144 -8.16 -16.02 -22.81
CA HIS A 144 -7.84 -17.44 -22.69
C HIS A 144 -6.44 -17.80 -23.22
N ASP A 145 -5.99 -19.00 -22.85
CA ASP A 145 -4.81 -19.63 -23.46
C ASP A 145 -5.19 -20.97 -24.12
N GLY A 146 -5.23 -20.99 -25.45
CA GLY A 146 -5.67 -22.11 -26.26
C GLY A 146 -4.52 -23.04 -26.64
N TRP A 147 -4.77 -24.35 -26.71
CA TRP A 147 -3.75 -25.29 -27.17
C TRP A 147 -3.52 -25.18 -28.68
N GLY A 148 -2.26 -25.32 -29.12
CA GLY A 148 -1.85 -25.23 -30.52
C GLY A 148 -2.04 -23.85 -31.13
N PHE A 149 -2.10 -23.79 -32.46
CA PHE A 149 -2.29 -22.58 -33.24
C PHE A 149 -3.47 -22.79 -34.21
N TYR A 150 -4.50 -21.97 -34.12
CA TYR A 150 -5.63 -22.06 -35.05
C TYR A 150 -5.18 -21.78 -36.49
N SER A 151 -5.81 -22.47 -37.44
CA SER A 151 -5.70 -22.20 -38.87
C SER A 151 -6.92 -22.75 -39.57
N ASP A 152 -7.43 -22.04 -40.59
CA ASP A 152 -8.57 -22.50 -41.41
C ASP A 152 -8.28 -23.81 -42.17
N VAL A 153 -7.00 -24.15 -42.34
CA VAL A 153 -6.56 -25.37 -43.03
C VAL A 153 -5.68 -26.22 -42.13
N TRP A 154 -5.73 -27.53 -42.36
CA TRP A 154 -4.84 -28.46 -41.67
C TRP A 154 -3.41 -28.31 -42.18
N ILE A 155 -2.48 -27.89 -41.33
CA ILE A 155 -1.05 -27.82 -41.64
C ILE A 155 -0.31 -28.97 -40.93
N ASP A 156 -0.49 -29.07 -39.62
CA ASP A 156 0.04 -30.15 -38.79
C ASP A 156 -0.78 -30.32 -37.50
N ASP A 157 -0.38 -31.27 -36.64
CA ASP A 157 -1.07 -31.52 -35.37
C ASP A 157 -1.10 -30.30 -34.44
N MET A 158 -0.14 -29.38 -34.57
CA MET A 158 -0.04 -28.15 -33.78
C MET A 158 -0.72 -26.95 -34.43
N ARG A 159 -0.98 -26.99 -35.75
CA ARG A 159 -1.63 -25.92 -36.50
C ARG A 159 -2.72 -26.43 -37.41
N ASN A 160 -3.98 -26.27 -36.99
CA ASN A 160 -5.13 -26.77 -37.71
C ASN A 160 -6.47 -26.19 -37.19
N PRO A 161 -7.61 -26.48 -37.84
CA PRO A 161 -8.92 -25.92 -37.45
C PRO A 161 -9.42 -26.33 -36.07
N LYS A 162 -8.82 -27.37 -35.44
CA LYS A 162 -9.22 -27.87 -34.11
C LYS A 162 -8.38 -27.26 -32.97
N ARG A 163 -7.52 -26.29 -33.27
CA ARG A 163 -6.70 -25.56 -32.29
C ARG A 163 -7.31 -24.19 -32.02
N PHE A 164 -7.03 -23.63 -30.86
CA PHE A 164 -7.63 -22.37 -30.41
C PHE A 164 -6.59 -21.25 -30.29
N GLY A 165 -5.32 -21.58 -30.02
CA GLY A 165 -4.31 -20.56 -29.76
C GLY A 165 -4.03 -19.65 -30.96
N GLN A 166 -3.66 -18.39 -30.68
CA GLN A 166 -3.51 -17.33 -31.69
C GLN A 166 -4.79 -17.12 -32.52
N SER A 167 -5.93 -16.98 -31.84
CA SER A 167 -7.18 -16.62 -32.51
C SER A 167 -7.98 -15.55 -31.78
N VAL A 168 -8.79 -14.84 -32.55
CA VAL A 168 -9.91 -14.04 -32.04
C VAL A 168 -11.17 -14.79 -32.44
N ILE A 169 -11.87 -15.31 -31.43
CA ILE A 169 -13.02 -16.19 -31.58
C ILE A 169 -14.31 -15.38 -31.44
N ALA A 170 -15.25 -15.59 -32.35
CA ALA A 170 -16.61 -15.10 -32.22
C ALA A 170 -17.63 -16.20 -32.52
N ASP A 171 -18.81 -16.09 -31.92
CA ASP A 171 -19.89 -17.07 -32.05
C ASP A 171 -20.63 -17.01 -33.41
N ALA A 172 -20.45 -15.92 -34.16
CA ALA A 172 -20.97 -15.73 -35.51
C ALA A 172 -20.12 -14.70 -36.28
N SER A 173 -20.19 -14.67 -37.62
CA SER A 173 -19.58 -13.60 -38.42
C SER A 173 -20.36 -12.29 -38.31
N THR A 174 -21.68 -12.39 -38.23
CA THR A 174 -22.61 -11.27 -38.06
C THR A 174 -23.75 -11.73 -37.18
N TYR A 175 -24.23 -10.86 -36.31
CA TYR A 175 -25.38 -11.12 -35.44
C TYR A 175 -26.38 -9.98 -35.52
N ILE A 176 -27.66 -10.30 -35.71
CA ILE A 176 -28.73 -9.32 -35.81
C ILE A 176 -29.43 -9.27 -34.46
N THR A 177 -29.38 -8.12 -33.80
CA THR A 177 -30.14 -7.85 -32.58
C THR A 177 -31.48 -7.20 -32.94
N GLU A 178 -32.31 -6.90 -31.94
CA GLU A 178 -33.56 -6.17 -32.19
C GLU A 178 -33.32 -4.74 -32.73
N THR A 179 -32.15 -4.16 -32.44
CA THR A 179 -31.85 -2.75 -32.70
C THR A 179 -30.67 -2.52 -33.65
N ASP A 180 -29.82 -3.52 -33.89
CA ASP A 180 -28.55 -3.33 -34.60
C ASP A 180 -28.06 -4.61 -35.32
N VAL A 181 -27.03 -4.46 -36.15
CA VAL A 181 -26.32 -5.55 -36.84
C VAL A 181 -24.85 -5.53 -36.43
N LEU A 182 -24.45 -6.52 -35.62
CA LEU A 182 -23.10 -6.63 -35.09
C LEU A 182 -22.20 -7.36 -36.11
N GLY A 183 -21.26 -6.63 -36.73
CA GLY A 183 -20.27 -7.17 -37.66
C GLY A 183 -19.04 -7.77 -36.97
N LEU A 184 -19.22 -8.88 -36.23
CA LEU A 184 -18.16 -9.48 -35.39
C LEU A 184 -16.89 -9.85 -36.17
N GLU A 185 -17.04 -10.47 -37.34
CA GLU A 185 -15.89 -10.83 -38.18
C GLU A 185 -15.14 -9.60 -38.69
N ALA A 186 -15.87 -8.54 -39.08
CA ALA A 186 -15.26 -7.30 -39.55
C ALA A 186 -14.42 -6.65 -38.43
N MET A 187 -14.99 -6.52 -37.23
CA MET A 187 -14.30 -6.00 -36.05
C MET A 187 -13.04 -6.82 -35.73
N ALA A 188 -13.16 -8.14 -35.66
CA ALA A 188 -12.04 -9.01 -35.35
C ALA A 188 -10.94 -8.94 -36.40
N ARG A 189 -11.28 -8.91 -37.70
CA ARG A 189 -10.30 -8.83 -38.79
C ARG A 189 -9.58 -7.50 -38.82
N GLU A 190 -10.25 -6.39 -38.52
CA GLU A 190 -9.62 -5.08 -38.39
C GLU A 190 -8.56 -5.11 -37.28
N VAL A 191 -8.93 -5.56 -36.07
CA VAL A 191 -8.02 -5.73 -34.94
C VAL A 191 -6.85 -6.65 -35.29
N ILE A 192 -7.13 -7.83 -35.86
CA ILE A 192 -6.11 -8.82 -36.23
C ILE A 192 -5.11 -8.23 -37.22
N SER A 193 -5.56 -7.43 -38.21
CA SER A 193 -4.68 -6.86 -39.21
C SER A 193 -3.59 -5.98 -38.57
N ILE A 194 -3.99 -5.09 -37.65
CA ILE A 194 -3.10 -4.19 -36.92
C ILE A 194 -2.21 -4.95 -35.94
N VAL A 195 -2.76 -5.95 -35.26
CA VAL A 195 -2.01 -6.78 -34.30
C VAL A 195 -0.91 -7.57 -35.02
N ASN A 196 -1.22 -8.20 -36.16
CA ASN A 196 -0.26 -9.02 -36.89
C ASN A 196 0.90 -8.20 -37.48
N GLU A 197 0.71 -6.91 -37.77
CA GLU A 197 1.81 -6.01 -38.15
C GLU A 197 2.83 -5.80 -37.02
N LYS A 198 2.43 -5.96 -35.76
CA LYS A 198 3.31 -5.84 -34.58
C LYS A 198 4.01 -7.14 -34.22
N ILE A 199 3.62 -8.26 -34.83
CA ILE A 199 4.16 -9.58 -34.54
C ILE A 199 5.25 -9.89 -35.56
N GLU A 200 6.49 -10.02 -35.09
CA GLU A 200 7.63 -10.33 -35.97
C GLU A 200 7.56 -11.76 -36.55
N ASP A 201 7.20 -12.74 -35.73
CA ASP A 201 7.11 -14.15 -36.14
C ASP A 201 5.73 -14.43 -36.75
N LYS A 202 5.69 -14.60 -38.07
CA LYS A 202 4.45 -14.89 -38.81
C LYS A 202 3.74 -16.16 -38.37
N SER A 203 4.45 -17.11 -37.76
CA SER A 203 3.81 -18.29 -37.19
C SER A 203 2.93 -17.95 -35.98
N HIS A 204 3.12 -16.79 -35.34
CA HIS A 204 2.30 -16.34 -34.23
C HIS A 204 1.14 -15.44 -34.65
N TYR A 205 0.89 -15.26 -35.95
CA TYR A 205 -0.21 -14.44 -36.42
C TYR A 205 -1.55 -14.94 -35.87
N PHE A 206 -2.36 -13.98 -35.44
CA PHE A 206 -3.74 -14.23 -35.05
C PHE A 206 -4.60 -14.46 -36.29
N HIS A 207 -5.61 -15.31 -36.13
CA HIS A 207 -6.62 -15.61 -37.13
C HIS A 207 -8.01 -15.45 -36.53
N PHE A 208 -8.99 -15.08 -37.37
CA PHE A 208 -10.39 -15.04 -36.94
C PHE A 208 -10.95 -16.46 -36.95
N MET A 209 -11.57 -16.89 -35.86
CA MET A 209 -12.21 -18.20 -35.74
C MET A 209 -13.70 -17.99 -35.48
N ASN A 210 -14.53 -18.36 -36.45
CA ASN A 210 -15.98 -18.36 -36.28
C ASN A 210 -16.42 -19.75 -35.82
N THR A 211 -16.93 -19.86 -34.60
CA THR A 211 -17.45 -21.14 -34.08
C THR A 211 -18.84 -21.47 -34.61
N ASN A 212 -19.50 -20.50 -35.27
CA ASN A 212 -20.85 -20.62 -35.83
C ASN A 212 -21.82 -21.25 -34.81
N THR A 213 -21.72 -20.78 -33.55
CA THR A 213 -22.21 -21.46 -32.34
C THR A 213 -23.71 -21.77 -32.38
N LEU A 214 -24.50 -20.90 -33.03
CA LEU A 214 -25.95 -21.01 -33.10
C LEU A 214 -26.45 -21.94 -34.22
N ALA A 215 -25.57 -22.41 -35.11
CA ALA A 215 -25.95 -23.31 -36.19
C ALA A 215 -26.26 -24.72 -35.65
N PRO A 216 -27.32 -25.38 -36.14
CA PRO A 216 -27.69 -26.73 -35.69
C PRO A 216 -26.59 -27.79 -35.90
N ASP A 217 -25.72 -27.57 -36.88
CA ASP A 217 -24.63 -28.44 -37.30
C ASP A 217 -23.23 -27.89 -36.93
N THR A 218 -23.15 -26.97 -35.98
CA THR A 218 -21.87 -26.43 -35.49
C THR A 218 -20.91 -27.53 -35.03
N GLU A 219 -19.62 -27.36 -35.34
CA GLU A 219 -18.55 -28.23 -34.84
C GLU A 219 -18.23 -27.96 -33.35
N PHE A 220 -18.78 -26.90 -32.76
CA PHE A 220 -18.50 -26.43 -31.39
C PHE A 220 -19.78 -26.31 -30.53
N PRO A 221 -20.59 -27.37 -30.37
CA PRO A 221 -21.87 -27.30 -29.66
C PRO A 221 -21.72 -26.90 -28.18
N GLU A 222 -20.56 -27.12 -27.58
CA GLU A 222 -20.26 -26.71 -26.20
C GLU A 222 -20.19 -25.19 -26.03
N MET A 223 -19.99 -24.43 -27.11
CA MET A 223 -19.92 -22.96 -27.07
C MET A 223 -21.26 -22.30 -26.78
N LEU A 224 -22.38 -23.02 -26.95
CA LEU A 224 -23.72 -22.55 -26.54
C LEU A 224 -23.78 -22.20 -25.04
N LYS A 225 -22.90 -22.78 -24.22
CA LYS A 225 -22.84 -22.56 -22.76
C LYS A 225 -21.72 -21.60 -22.34
N SER A 226 -21.09 -20.94 -23.31
CA SER A 226 -19.93 -20.07 -23.08
C SER A 226 -20.32 -18.64 -22.70
N ALA A 227 -19.37 -17.94 -22.10
CA ALA A 227 -19.50 -16.53 -21.73
C ALA A 227 -19.81 -15.63 -22.95
N THR A 228 -19.13 -15.86 -24.09
CA THR A 228 -19.28 -15.02 -25.29
C THR A 228 -20.63 -15.24 -25.96
N CYS A 229 -21.08 -16.49 -26.06
CA CYS A 229 -22.41 -16.80 -26.60
C CYS A 229 -23.52 -16.22 -25.73
N TYR A 230 -23.36 -16.24 -24.41
CA TYR A 230 -24.33 -15.62 -23.49
C TYR A 230 -24.37 -14.10 -23.67
N ALA A 231 -23.22 -13.43 -23.69
CA ALA A 231 -23.15 -11.99 -23.91
C ALA A 231 -23.80 -11.57 -25.24
N LEU A 232 -23.52 -12.32 -26.31
CA LEU A 232 -24.08 -12.07 -27.64
C LEU A 232 -25.60 -12.25 -27.67
N THR A 233 -26.10 -13.37 -27.15
CA THR A 233 -27.52 -13.76 -27.30
C THR A 233 -28.46 -13.12 -26.28
N GLN A 234 -27.98 -12.82 -25.07
CA GLN A 234 -28.83 -12.27 -24.00
C GLN A 234 -28.78 -10.74 -23.95
N PHE A 235 -27.62 -10.15 -24.24
CA PHE A 235 -27.45 -8.69 -24.18
C PHE A 235 -27.28 -8.04 -25.54
N GLY A 236 -27.06 -8.80 -26.62
CA GLY A 236 -26.90 -8.23 -27.95
C GLY A 236 -25.64 -7.37 -28.08
N ILE A 237 -24.56 -7.72 -27.38
CA ILE A 237 -23.29 -6.99 -27.42
C ILE A 237 -22.21 -7.79 -28.16
N PRO A 238 -21.28 -7.13 -28.88
CA PRO A 238 -20.10 -7.78 -29.43
C PRO A 238 -19.30 -8.49 -28.34
N ALA A 239 -18.96 -9.76 -28.59
CA ALA A 239 -18.27 -10.62 -27.63
C ALA A 239 -17.20 -11.46 -28.32
N PHE A 240 -15.98 -11.46 -27.77
CA PHE A 240 -14.85 -12.17 -28.35
C PHE A 240 -14.08 -13.00 -27.33
N GLY A 241 -13.73 -14.22 -27.71
CA GLY A 241 -12.74 -15.03 -27.03
C GLY A 241 -11.36 -14.70 -27.59
N ILE A 242 -10.45 -14.19 -26.76
CA ILE A 242 -9.08 -13.88 -27.19
C ILE A 242 -8.19 -15.00 -26.72
N GLU A 243 -7.55 -15.70 -27.65
CA GLU A 243 -6.79 -16.91 -27.36
C GLU A 243 -5.32 -16.74 -27.75
N THR A 244 -4.41 -16.77 -26.77
CA THR A 244 -2.97 -16.93 -27.07
C THR A 244 -2.55 -18.38 -26.99
N SER A 245 -1.56 -18.81 -27.76
CA SER A 245 -1.20 -20.23 -27.74
C SER A 245 -0.52 -20.64 -26.42
N LYS A 246 -1.00 -21.72 -25.80
CA LYS A 246 -0.32 -22.41 -24.68
C LYS A 246 1.11 -22.81 -25.05
N ASN A 247 1.39 -22.99 -26.34
CA ASN A 247 2.67 -23.42 -26.89
C ASN A 247 3.62 -22.28 -27.28
N LEU A 248 3.28 -21.01 -26.99
CA LEU A 248 4.23 -19.90 -27.07
C LEU A 248 5.42 -20.12 -26.11
N LYS A 249 6.60 -19.67 -26.53
CA LYS A 249 7.89 -19.92 -25.84
C LYS A 249 7.95 -19.33 -24.43
N SER A 250 7.22 -18.24 -24.15
CA SER A 250 7.24 -17.58 -22.86
C SER A 250 5.88 -17.02 -22.48
N LEU A 251 5.64 -16.92 -21.18
CA LEU A 251 4.47 -16.25 -20.63
C LEU A 251 4.42 -14.75 -20.99
N GLU A 252 5.60 -14.11 -21.09
CA GLU A 252 5.72 -12.73 -21.55
C GLU A 252 5.13 -12.54 -22.95
N LEU A 253 5.37 -13.47 -23.88
CA LEU A 253 4.80 -13.41 -25.23
C LEU A 253 3.27 -13.54 -25.20
N LYS A 254 2.73 -14.45 -24.38
CA LYS A 254 1.28 -14.58 -24.18
C LYS A 254 0.68 -13.26 -23.71
N ILE A 255 1.28 -12.67 -22.67
CA ILE A 255 0.80 -11.40 -22.10
C ILE A 255 0.89 -10.26 -23.13
N ARG A 256 2.02 -10.16 -23.84
CA ARG A 256 2.24 -9.15 -24.88
C ARG A 256 1.18 -9.23 -25.98
N TYR A 257 0.89 -10.44 -26.46
CA TYR A 257 -0.07 -10.65 -27.56
C TYR A 257 -1.51 -10.40 -27.13
N HIS A 258 -1.91 -10.83 -25.94
CA HIS A 258 -3.19 -10.44 -25.34
C HIS A 258 -3.33 -8.91 -25.30
N ASN A 259 -2.32 -8.21 -24.77
CA ASN A 259 -2.35 -6.74 -24.66
C ASN A 259 -2.43 -6.04 -26.02
N TYR A 260 -1.78 -6.58 -27.07
CA TYR A 260 -1.93 -6.03 -28.42
C TYR A 260 -3.39 -6.10 -28.89
N VAL A 261 -4.04 -7.26 -28.72
CA VAL A 261 -5.43 -7.45 -29.13
C VAL A 261 -6.37 -6.57 -28.30
N ILE A 262 -6.25 -6.59 -26.97
CA ILE A 262 -7.09 -5.78 -26.07
C ILE A 262 -6.99 -4.30 -26.44
N ASN A 263 -5.78 -3.76 -26.58
CA ASN A 263 -5.59 -2.33 -26.86
C ASN A 263 -6.14 -1.91 -28.22
N GLU A 264 -6.11 -2.77 -29.24
CA GLU A 264 -6.75 -2.46 -30.52
C GLU A 264 -8.28 -2.54 -30.44
N PHE A 265 -8.84 -3.46 -29.65
CA PHE A 265 -10.28 -3.43 -29.36
C PHE A 265 -10.70 -2.18 -28.60
N LEU A 266 -9.92 -1.73 -27.59
CA LEU A 266 -10.22 -0.49 -26.87
C LEU A 266 -10.29 0.71 -27.82
N LYS A 267 -9.33 0.83 -28.75
CA LYS A 267 -9.34 1.88 -29.78
C LYS A 267 -10.52 1.75 -30.72
N LEU A 268 -10.85 0.53 -31.16
CA LEU A 268 -11.96 0.27 -32.08
C LEU A 268 -13.29 0.81 -31.53
N VAL A 269 -13.48 0.75 -30.20
CA VAL A 269 -14.68 1.27 -29.52
C VAL A 269 -14.43 2.58 -28.76
N GLU A 270 -13.40 3.34 -29.12
CA GLU A 270 -13.14 4.69 -28.60
C GLU A 270 -12.99 4.78 -27.06
N VAL A 271 -12.49 3.70 -26.44
CA VAL A 271 -12.06 3.71 -25.03
C VAL A 271 -10.58 4.06 -24.96
N GLU A 272 -10.29 5.27 -24.50
CA GLU A 272 -8.96 5.86 -24.59
C GLU A 272 -8.27 5.95 -23.22
N PRO A 273 -7.08 5.34 -23.06
CA PRO A 273 -6.24 5.57 -21.90
C PRO A 273 -5.73 7.02 -21.82
N GLU A 274 -5.58 7.55 -20.60
CA GLU A 274 -4.97 8.87 -20.38
C GLU A 274 -3.46 8.82 -20.64
N HIS A 275 -2.95 9.78 -21.43
CA HIS A 275 -1.54 9.89 -21.77
C HIS A 275 -0.96 11.29 -21.47
N PRO A 276 0.10 11.41 -20.65
CA PRO A 276 0.70 10.36 -19.81
C PRO A 276 -0.22 9.98 -18.63
N ALA A 277 -0.21 8.71 -18.23
CA ALA A 277 -0.93 8.26 -17.04
C ALA A 277 -0.23 8.79 -15.76
N ILE A 278 -0.57 10.01 -15.34
CA ILE A 278 -0.03 10.60 -14.11
C ILE A 278 -0.94 10.21 -12.95
N ILE A 279 -0.44 9.36 -12.05
CA ILE A 279 -1.13 9.02 -10.80
C ILE A 279 -0.97 10.20 -9.83
N TYR A 280 -2.03 10.99 -9.65
CA TYR A 280 -2.08 12.03 -8.63
C TYR A 280 -2.69 11.47 -7.34
N GLU A 281 -1.84 11.12 -6.38
CA GLU A 281 -2.31 10.76 -5.04
C GLU A 281 -2.35 11.99 -4.11
N PRO A 282 -3.32 12.10 -3.19
CA PRO A 282 -3.23 13.10 -2.13
C PRO A 282 -1.92 12.93 -1.34
N PRO A 283 -1.15 14.01 -1.11
CA PRO A 283 0.13 13.88 -0.43
C PRO A 283 -0.10 13.56 1.05
N ARG A 284 0.63 12.58 1.56
CA ARG A 284 0.56 12.13 2.95
C ARG A 284 1.94 11.82 3.52
N LEU A 285 2.12 12.09 4.81
CA LEU A 285 3.29 11.63 5.55
C LEU A 285 3.16 10.13 5.85
N ILE A 286 4.23 9.37 5.60
CA ILE A 286 4.36 7.97 6.04
C ILE A 286 5.03 7.95 7.42
N TYR A 287 6.27 8.44 7.54
CA TYR A 287 6.98 8.59 8.84
C TYR A 287 8.10 9.65 8.78
N LEU A 288 8.62 10.04 9.95
CA LEU A 288 9.87 10.79 10.08
C LEU A 288 10.96 9.94 10.72
N LEU A 289 12.23 10.16 10.32
CA LEU A 289 13.38 9.74 11.11
C LEU A 289 13.92 10.94 11.90
N ILE A 290 14.01 10.81 13.22
CA ILE A 290 14.41 11.89 14.12
C ILE A 290 15.58 11.43 14.98
N SER A 291 16.74 12.08 14.83
CA SER A 291 17.89 11.90 15.72
C SER A 291 17.71 12.77 16.97
N ILE A 292 18.04 12.20 18.14
CA ILE A 292 18.01 12.87 19.43
C ILE A 292 19.44 12.89 20.00
N ASN A 293 19.96 14.08 20.30
CA ASN A 293 21.29 14.30 20.86
C ASN A 293 22.42 13.62 20.04
N LYS A 294 22.30 13.65 18.70
CA LYS A 294 23.24 13.03 17.74
C LYS A 294 23.35 11.50 17.84
N ASN A 295 22.40 10.83 18.47
CA ASN A 295 22.29 9.37 18.44
C ASN A 295 21.61 8.88 17.16
N GLU A 296 21.58 7.56 16.98
CA GLU A 296 20.85 6.88 15.90
C GLU A 296 19.41 7.40 15.76
N PRO A 297 18.95 7.71 14.53
CA PRO A 297 17.60 8.19 14.29
C PRO A 297 16.53 7.19 14.71
N ARG A 298 15.42 7.70 15.26
CA ARG A 298 14.23 6.92 15.58
C ARG A 298 13.14 7.17 14.55
N LEU A 299 12.45 6.12 14.13
CA LEU A 299 11.24 6.21 13.32
C LEU A 299 10.08 6.70 14.18
N VAL A 300 9.33 7.67 13.66
CA VAL A 300 8.12 8.20 14.31
C VAL A 300 7.02 8.38 13.26
N ASP A 301 5.91 7.67 13.43
CA ASP A 301 4.77 7.74 12.50
C ASP A 301 3.99 9.06 12.62
N ASN A 302 3.18 9.32 11.61
CA ASN A 302 2.24 10.43 11.62
C ASN A 302 1.26 10.33 12.83
N ASN A 303 0.96 11.47 13.45
CA ASN A 303 0.13 11.63 14.64
C ASN A 303 0.64 10.96 15.92
N ASN A 304 1.84 10.37 15.92
CA ASN A 304 2.43 9.81 17.13
C ASN A 304 3.12 10.87 18.00
N THR A 305 3.43 10.49 19.25
CA THR A 305 4.11 11.34 20.22
C THR A 305 5.54 10.87 20.49
N LEU A 306 6.51 11.73 20.22
CA LEU A 306 7.90 11.55 20.66
C LEU A 306 8.09 12.20 22.04
N ARG A 307 8.62 11.45 23.01
CA ARG A 307 8.94 11.95 24.35
C ARG A 307 10.41 12.34 24.44
N LEU A 308 10.67 13.51 24.98
CA LEU A 308 12.00 14.10 25.18
C LEU A 308 12.12 14.67 26.59
N ILE A 309 13.35 14.97 26.98
CA ILE A 309 13.65 15.72 28.19
C ILE A 309 14.02 17.15 27.83
N ALA A 310 13.65 18.11 28.68
CA ALA A 310 14.02 19.50 28.49
C ALA A 310 15.53 19.68 28.23
N GLY A 311 15.84 20.43 27.16
CA GLY A 311 17.19 20.69 26.66
C GLY A 311 17.74 19.61 25.71
N ASP A 312 16.95 18.61 25.34
CA ASP A 312 17.35 17.66 24.28
C ASP A 312 17.39 18.35 22.92
N VAL A 313 18.36 17.96 22.10
CA VAL A 313 18.52 18.44 20.73
C VAL A 313 17.93 17.42 19.78
N ILE A 314 17.02 17.83 18.90
CA ILE A 314 16.49 16.96 17.84
C ILE A 314 16.95 17.41 16.46
N LYS A 315 17.01 16.48 15.53
CA LYS A 315 17.21 16.73 14.10
C LYS A 315 16.34 15.77 13.30
N VAL A 316 15.46 16.31 12.45
CA VAL A 316 14.71 15.50 11.46
C VAL A 316 15.69 15.13 10.33
N THR A 317 16.08 13.87 10.28
CA THR A 317 17.09 13.35 9.34
C THR A 317 16.47 12.77 8.07
N HIS A 318 15.18 12.42 8.09
CA HIS A 318 14.47 11.96 6.90
C HIS A 318 12.97 12.24 7.01
N ILE A 319 12.33 12.52 5.86
CA ILE A 319 10.88 12.67 5.72
C ILE A 319 10.44 11.64 4.68
N GLU A 320 9.68 10.63 5.11
CA GLU A 320 9.12 9.63 4.20
C GLU A 320 7.68 9.98 3.83
N SER A 321 7.40 10.08 2.53
CA SER A 321 6.09 10.43 1.98
C SER A 321 5.86 9.71 0.65
N ASN A 322 4.61 9.64 0.17
CA ASN A 322 4.30 9.21 -1.20
C ASN A 322 4.78 10.20 -2.28
N TYR A 323 5.45 11.28 -1.89
CA TYR A 323 6.14 12.23 -2.77
C TYR A 323 7.56 12.49 -2.27
N GLU A 324 8.52 12.60 -3.20
CA GLU A 324 9.93 12.82 -2.84
C GLU A 324 10.37 14.29 -2.86
N ARG A 325 9.57 15.18 -3.46
CA ARG A 325 9.94 16.58 -3.72
C ARG A 325 9.02 17.57 -3.01
N GLY A 326 9.51 18.79 -2.75
CA GLY A 326 8.71 19.85 -2.12
C GLY A 326 8.33 19.55 -0.66
N LEU A 327 9.10 18.69 0.01
CA LEU A 327 8.88 18.35 1.41
C LEU A 327 9.55 19.37 2.33
N SER A 328 8.84 19.76 3.38
CA SER A 328 9.38 20.56 4.48
C SER A 328 8.86 20.08 5.82
N CYS A 329 9.60 20.37 6.89
CA CYS A 329 9.09 20.22 8.24
C CYS A 329 9.27 21.52 9.04
N ASP A 330 8.34 21.82 9.93
CA ASP A 330 8.29 23.01 10.76
C ASP A 330 8.12 22.57 12.22
N ILE A 331 9.10 22.93 13.06
CA ILE A 331 9.07 22.67 14.50
C ILE A 331 8.43 23.88 15.17
N LEU A 332 7.12 23.76 15.43
CA LEU A 332 6.29 24.91 15.81
C LEU A 332 6.83 25.67 17.04
N GLY A 333 6.87 26.99 16.92
CA GLY A 333 7.23 27.89 18.02
C GLY A 333 8.69 27.82 18.48
N VAL A 334 9.53 27.02 17.82
CA VAL A 334 10.96 26.92 18.13
C VAL A 334 11.82 27.09 16.88
N GLY A 335 11.43 26.48 15.77
CA GLY A 335 12.17 26.52 14.51
C GLY A 335 11.62 27.55 13.50
N THR A 336 11.60 27.15 12.24
CA THR A 336 11.22 27.95 11.07
C THR A 336 10.28 27.14 10.18
N GLU A 337 9.78 27.74 9.09
CA GLU A 337 8.92 27.05 8.13
C GLU A 337 9.63 25.91 7.36
N GLN A 338 10.95 25.79 7.51
CA GLN A 338 11.76 24.69 6.98
C GLN A 338 12.93 24.36 7.92
N ASP A 339 12.73 23.35 8.76
CA ASP A 339 13.69 22.84 9.75
C ASP A 339 14.29 21.49 9.39
N PHE A 340 14.02 20.99 8.18
CA PHE A 340 14.58 19.72 7.74
C PHE A 340 16.11 19.75 7.81
N GLN A 341 16.70 18.71 8.40
CA GLN A 341 18.13 18.58 8.68
C GLN A 341 18.73 19.58 9.69
N LYS A 342 17.96 20.52 10.25
CA LYS A 342 18.43 21.45 11.28
C LYS A 342 18.40 20.80 12.66
N SER A 343 19.36 21.16 13.52
CA SER A 343 19.37 20.76 14.93
C SER A 343 18.70 21.82 15.78
N VAL A 344 17.70 21.43 16.57
CA VAL A 344 16.88 22.33 17.38
C VAL A 344 16.82 21.83 18.82
N VAL A 345 17.04 22.74 19.79
CA VAL A 345 16.94 22.45 21.22
C VAL A 345 15.48 22.57 21.65
N LEU A 346 14.96 21.59 22.38
CA LEU A 346 13.58 21.58 22.85
C LEU A 346 13.48 21.63 24.37
N ASP A 347 12.95 22.73 24.89
CA ASP A 347 12.70 22.96 26.32
C ASP A 347 11.22 22.84 26.71
N LYS A 348 10.30 22.87 25.73
CA LYS A 348 8.85 22.80 25.94
C LYS A 348 8.21 21.87 24.92
N SER A 349 7.10 21.26 25.30
CA SER A 349 6.28 20.44 24.39
C SER A 349 5.84 21.26 23.18
N THR A 350 5.91 20.64 22.00
CA THR A 350 5.57 21.27 20.72
C THR A 350 5.06 20.22 19.71
N SER A 351 4.99 20.54 18.43
CA SER A 351 4.72 19.60 17.36
C SER A 351 5.60 19.90 16.15
N ILE A 352 5.90 18.86 15.38
CA ILE A 352 6.52 18.96 14.06
C ILE A 352 5.41 18.83 13.03
N ILE A 353 5.22 19.84 12.19
CA ILE A 353 4.32 19.77 11.03
C ILE A 353 5.15 19.41 9.81
N THR A 354 4.71 18.44 9.01
CA THR A 354 5.30 18.16 7.70
C THR A 354 4.38 18.68 6.60
N LYS A 355 4.95 19.35 5.61
CA LYS A 355 4.22 19.90 4.46
C LYS A 355 4.77 19.33 3.14
N LYS A 356 3.87 19.20 2.17
CA LYS A 356 4.18 19.15 0.75
C LYS A 356 3.79 20.49 0.16
N ASP A 357 4.79 21.28 -0.23
CA ASP A 357 4.63 22.68 -0.62
C ASP A 357 3.88 23.47 0.48
N SER A 358 2.66 23.92 0.22
CA SER A 358 1.81 24.63 1.19
C SER A 358 0.87 23.72 2.01
N LYS A 359 0.69 22.45 1.61
CA LYS A 359 -0.29 21.55 2.23
C LYS A 359 0.33 20.79 3.39
N ILE A 360 -0.32 20.80 4.55
CA ILE A 360 0.06 19.95 5.69
C ILE A 360 -0.30 18.51 5.37
N ILE A 361 0.69 17.62 5.46
CA ILE A 361 0.57 16.19 5.13
C ILE A 361 0.78 15.28 6.35
N GLY A 362 1.27 15.83 7.46
CA GLY A 362 1.44 15.10 8.71
C GLY A 362 1.81 15.99 9.89
N LYS A 363 1.62 15.46 11.09
CA LYS A 363 1.92 16.13 12.37
C LYS A 363 2.44 15.12 13.38
N ILE A 364 3.56 15.43 14.03
CA ILE A 364 4.12 14.63 15.13
C ILE A 364 4.09 15.47 16.40
N TYR A 365 3.64 14.90 17.50
CA TYR A 365 3.61 15.58 18.80
C TYR A 365 4.92 15.37 19.52
N ILE A 366 5.49 16.43 20.07
CA ILE A 366 6.67 16.35 20.92
C ILE A 366 6.27 16.68 22.35
N ARG A 367 6.39 15.69 23.23
CA ARG A 367 6.18 15.88 24.67
C ARG A 367 7.53 16.03 25.34
N VAL A 368 7.75 17.18 25.98
CA VAL A 368 8.97 17.45 26.74
C VAL A 368 8.67 17.36 28.23
N ASP A 369 9.27 16.36 28.89
CA ASP A 369 9.17 16.16 30.33
C ASP A 369 10.36 16.82 31.06
N SER A 370 10.19 17.14 32.34
CA SER A 370 11.24 17.71 33.19
C SER A 370 11.91 16.61 34.04
N LEU A 371 13.22 16.74 34.25
CA LEU A 371 13.98 15.79 35.08
C LEU A 371 13.70 16.02 36.56
N ASN A 372 13.20 14.99 37.26
CA ASN A 372 13.12 15.01 38.71
C ASN A 372 14.45 14.60 39.35
N CYS A 373 15.36 15.56 39.48
CA CYS A 373 16.73 15.33 39.92
C CYS A 373 16.86 14.90 41.40
N LYS A 374 15.76 14.89 42.17
CA LYS A 374 15.74 14.39 43.57
C LYS A 374 16.05 12.90 43.68
N PHE A 375 15.80 12.13 42.63
CA PHE A 375 16.09 10.69 42.58
C PHE A 375 17.46 10.36 41.97
N MET A 376 18.29 11.38 41.68
CA MET A 376 19.64 11.16 41.16
C MET A 376 20.47 10.38 42.18
N THR A 377 21.01 9.24 41.76
CA THR A 377 21.88 8.38 42.57
C THR A 377 23.33 8.54 42.14
N TYR A 378 24.21 8.74 43.11
CA TYR A 378 25.67 8.82 42.94
C TYR A 378 26.26 7.50 43.39
N ILE A 379 26.97 6.82 42.49
CA ILE A 379 27.67 5.57 42.76
C ILE A 379 29.13 5.91 42.96
N LEU A 380 29.64 5.64 44.16
CA LEU A 380 31.02 5.91 44.57
C LEU A 380 31.68 4.64 45.07
N GLU A 381 32.99 4.58 44.99
CA GLU A 381 33.82 3.62 45.68
C GLU A 381 34.62 4.34 46.76
N VAL A 382 34.66 3.78 47.97
CA VAL A 382 35.45 4.29 49.11
C VAL A 382 36.33 3.16 49.62
N ASN A 383 37.65 3.31 49.52
CA ASN A 383 38.64 2.28 49.90
C ASN A 383 38.29 0.89 49.32
N GLY A 384 37.91 0.84 48.04
CA GLY A 384 37.53 -0.40 47.35
C GLY A 384 36.11 -0.92 47.63
N LYS A 385 35.27 -0.18 48.39
CA LYS A 385 33.89 -0.57 48.69
C LYS A 385 32.88 0.37 48.03
N ASN A 386 31.94 -0.20 47.28
CA ASN A 386 30.87 0.55 46.63
C ASN A 386 29.89 1.15 47.66
N LYS A 387 29.46 2.38 47.38
CA LYS A 387 28.49 3.17 48.12
C LYS A 387 27.58 3.90 47.14
N ALA A 388 26.31 4.01 47.51
CA ALA A 388 25.34 4.82 46.78
C ALA A 388 24.78 5.90 47.71
N ILE A 389 24.67 7.13 47.22
CA ILE A 389 24.00 8.23 47.92
C ILE A 389 23.05 8.93 46.94
N LEU A 390 21.95 9.47 47.45
CA LEU A 390 21.00 10.25 46.65
C LEU A 390 21.38 11.73 46.60
N HIS A 391 20.72 12.47 45.71
CA HIS A 391 20.71 13.93 45.70
C HIS A 391 20.58 14.52 47.12
N GLY A 392 21.42 15.49 47.44
CA GLY A 392 21.44 16.19 48.73
C GLY A 392 22.03 15.38 49.89
N GLN A 393 22.25 14.08 49.74
CA GLN A 393 22.84 13.26 50.79
C GLN A 393 24.35 13.48 50.91
N THR A 394 24.88 13.10 52.07
CA THR A 394 26.28 13.28 52.43
C THR A 394 26.96 11.94 52.65
N LEU A 395 28.00 11.65 51.88
CA LEU A 395 28.94 10.56 52.14
C LEU A 395 29.96 11.01 53.17
N ARG A 396 30.07 10.26 54.28
CA ARG A 396 31.06 10.54 55.33
C ARG A 396 32.30 9.69 55.11
N VAL A 397 33.46 10.34 55.04
CA VAL A 397 34.78 9.73 54.85
C VAL A 397 35.76 10.27 55.90
N LYS A 398 36.87 9.59 56.13
CA LYS A 398 38.00 10.07 56.93
C LYS A 398 39.01 10.80 56.04
N ARG A 399 39.78 11.69 56.63
CA ARG A 399 40.94 12.30 55.96
C ARG A 399 41.96 11.20 55.61
N GLY A 400 42.33 11.11 54.33
CA GLY A 400 43.22 10.08 53.78
C GLY A 400 42.50 8.89 53.13
N ASP A 401 41.17 8.79 53.23
CA ASP A 401 40.40 7.81 52.45
C ASP A 401 40.58 8.03 50.94
N ARG A 402 40.60 6.93 50.19
CA ARG A 402 40.62 6.93 48.72
C ARG A 402 39.20 6.78 48.21
N ILE A 403 38.74 7.74 47.42
CA ILE A 403 37.40 7.70 46.83
C ILE A 403 37.46 7.74 45.31
N LYS A 404 36.49 7.12 44.64
CA LYS A 404 36.33 7.18 43.19
C LYS A 404 34.85 7.40 42.88
N ILE A 405 34.53 8.39 42.06
CA ILE A 405 33.16 8.56 41.57
C ILE A 405 33.01 7.62 40.38
N ILE A 406 32.15 6.62 40.49
CA ILE A 406 31.97 5.59 39.47
C ILE A 406 30.98 6.07 38.41
N ASN A 407 29.77 6.45 38.84
CA ASN A 407 28.73 6.91 37.92
C ASN A 407 27.66 7.72 38.65
N VAL A 408 26.80 8.39 37.87
CA VAL A 408 25.54 8.97 38.34
C VAL A 408 24.39 8.41 37.51
N VAL A 409 23.27 8.10 38.16
CA VAL A 409 22.12 7.43 37.55
C VAL A 409 20.85 8.20 37.87
N LEU A 410 20.09 8.52 36.82
CA LEU A 410 18.73 9.04 36.90
C LEU A 410 17.93 8.48 35.73
N GLU A 411 16.72 8.01 36.01
CA GLU A 411 15.82 7.49 34.98
C GLU A 411 15.59 8.54 33.87
N GLY A 412 15.68 8.10 32.61
CA GLY A 412 15.55 8.97 31.43
C GLY A 412 16.81 9.76 31.06
N LEU A 413 17.82 9.85 31.93
CA LEU A 413 19.07 10.56 31.67
C LEU A 413 20.22 9.59 31.37
N ASN A 414 20.83 9.70 30.19
CA ASN A 414 22.04 8.95 29.89
C ASN A 414 23.24 9.61 30.60
N SER A 415 24.04 8.84 31.34
CA SER A 415 25.14 9.37 32.13
C SER A 415 26.26 10.02 31.29
N SER A 416 26.33 9.71 29.99
CA SER A 416 27.25 10.37 29.05
C SER A 416 26.86 11.83 28.73
N GLN A 417 25.60 12.21 28.98
CA GLN A 417 25.08 13.55 28.69
C GLN A 417 25.39 14.58 29.78
N VAL A 418 26.00 14.14 30.90
CA VAL A 418 26.31 14.99 32.05
C VAL A 418 27.77 14.92 32.42
N LYS A 419 28.28 16.00 33.02
CA LYS A 419 29.59 16.05 33.65
C LYS A 419 29.45 15.96 35.17
N VAL A 420 30.35 15.23 35.84
CA VAL A 420 30.36 15.14 37.29
C VAL A 420 31.63 15.77 37.85
N ASN A 421 31.49 16.74 38.75
CA ASN A 421 32.60 17.56 39.26
C ASN A 421 32.64 17.55 40.79
N LEU A 422 33.76 17.15 41.38
CA LEU A 422 34.03 17.31 42.79
C LEU A 422 34.69 18.66 43.05
N LYS A 423 33.97 19.59 43.68
CA LYS A 423 34.52 20.90 43.99
C LYS A 423 35.66 20.78 45.00
N GLY A 424 36.76 21.48 44.73
CA GLY A 424 37.98 21.41 45.55
C GLY A 424 38.96 20.33 45.11
N TYR A 425 38.65 19.58 44.05
CA TYR A 425 39.53 18.62 43.40
C TYR A 425 39.89 19.05 41.99
N VAL A 426 41.12 18.75 41.57
CA VAL A 426 41.57 18.82 40.18
C VAL A 426 42.48 17.61 39.93
N PRO A 427 42.20 16.77 38.92
CA PRO A 427 43.09 15.66 38.58
C PRO A 427 44.43 16.18 38.04
N GLN A 428 45.53 15.46 38.29
CA GLN A 428 46.86 15.80 37.77
C GLN A 428 46.96 15.48 36.28
N LEU A 429 46.41 16.37 35.44
CA LEU A 429 46.41 16.26 33.99
C LEU A 429 46.89 17.57 33.37
N SER A 430 47.36 17.51 32.13
CA SER A 430 47.73 18.70 31.34
C SER A 430 46.53 19.59 31.01
N TYR A 431 45.31 19.05 31.05
CA TYR A 431 44.07 19.80 30.81
C TYR A 431 42.91 19.25 31.67
N ASN A 432 42.19 20.14 32.36
CA ASN A 432 41.05 19.78 33.21
C ASN A 432 39.72 19.92 32.45
N THR A 433 39.03 18.80 32.20
CA THR A 433 37.75 18.75 31.48
C THR A 433 36.53 19.04 32.37
N GLY A 434 36.74 19.09 33.68
CA GLY A 434 35.70 19.21 34.70
C GLY A 434 34.90 17.94 34.97
N GLU A 435 35.33 16.80 34.42
CA GLU A 435 34.75 15.47 34.62
C GLU A 435 35.68 14.64 35.53
N ASP A 436 35.19 14.32 36.74
CA ASP A 436 35.96 13.66 37.80
C ASP A 436 35.56 12.19 38.01
N ARG A 437 34.62 11.63 37.23
CA ARG A 437 34.37 10.18 37.25
C ARG A 437 35.60 9.41 36.82
N GLY A 438 35.81 8.26 37.45
CA GLY A 438 36.90 7.34 37.14
C GLY A 438 38.26 7.72 37.74
N TYR A 439 38.43 8.90 38.36
CA TYR A 439 39.67 9.26 39.04
C TYR A 439 39.68 8.79 40.50
N LEU A 440 40.84 8.32 40.95
CA LEU A 440 41.07 7.99 42.36
C LEU A 440 41.50 9.25 43.11
N ILE A 441 40.71 9.66 44.08
CA ILE A 441 40.84 10.92 44.82
C ILE A 441 41.27 10.61 46.25
N ASP A 442 42.37 11.21 46.69
CA ASP A 442 42.81 11.20 48.09
C ASP A 442 42.14 12.33 48.85
N THR A 443 41.31 12.03 49.85
CA THR A 443 40.59 13.07 50.59
C THR A 443 41.52 13.98 51.40
N SER A 444 42.78 13.59 51.66
CA SER A 444 43.78 14.47 52.27
C SER A 444 44.18 15.65 51.37
N THR A 445 43.95 15.54 50.06
CA THR A 445 44.29 16.58 49.08
C THR A 445 43.18 17.64 48.92
N LEU A 446 41.97 17.38 49.43
CA LEU A 446 40.84 18.31 49.43
C LEU A 446 41.03 19.43 50.46
N ASN A 447 41.91 20.37 50.15
CA ASN A 447 42.34 21.44 51.07
C ASN A 447 41.83 22.84 50.68
N TRP A 448 41.17 22.97 49.52
CA TRP A 448 40.68 24.25 49.02
C TRP A 448 39.39 24.69 49.72
N LYS A 449 39.54 25.31 50.90
CA LYS A 449 38.45 25.80 51.75
C LYS A 449 37.39 26.62 50.99
N LYS A 450 37.79 27.45 50.02
CA LYS A 450 36.87 28.27 49.20
C LYS A 450 35.82 27.46 48.43
N TYR A 451 36.08 26.18 48.16
CA TYR A 451 35.17 25.27 47.47
C TYR A 451 34.41 24.34 48.42
N SER A 452 34.69 24.42 49.73
CA SER A 452 33.93 23.71 50.74
C SER A 452 32.68 24.50 51.14
N ILE A 453 31.62 23.79 51.53
CA ILE A 453 30.41 24.41 52.06
C ILE A 453 30.77 25.17 53.35
N TYR A 454 30.35 26.43 53.41
CA TYR A 454 30.67 27.40 54.47
C TYR A 454 32.16 27.73 54.68
N GLY A 455 33.05 27.36 53.76
CA GLY A 455 34.47 27.75 53.84
C GLY A 455 35.30 27.02 54.90
N LYS A 456 34.75 25.97 55.55
CA LYS A 456 35.37 25.30 56.70
C LYS A 456 36.31 24.14 56.34
N GLY A 457 36.42 23.77 55.06
CA GLY A 457 37.28 22.69 54.58
C GLY A 457 36.82 21.27 54.97
N LYS A 458 35.55 21.12 55.36
CA LYS A 458 34.99 19.85 55.86
C LYS A 458 33.99 19.18 54.93
N VAL A 459 33.27 19.96 54.12
CA VAL A 459 32.19 19.45 53.26
C VAL A 459 32.43 19.93 51.84
N TYR A 460 32.60 19.00 50.91
CA TYR A 460 32.85 19.31 49.50
C TYR A 460 31.70 18.78 48.64
N PRO A 461 31.09 19.61 47.77
CA PRO A 461 30.01 19.15 46.91
C PRO A 461 30.54 18.38 45.70
N ILE A 462 29.88 17.26 45.40
CA ILE A 462 29.91 16.61 44.09
C ILE A 462 28.74 17.17 43.30
N VAL A 463 29.02 17.74 42.13
CA VAL A 463 28.05 18.47 41.32
C VAL A 463 27.86 17.77 39.98
N VAL A 464 26.62 17.59 39.55
CA VAL A 464 26.26 17.05 38.22
C VAL A 464 25.77 18.20 37.34
N LEU A 465 26.42 18.38 36.20
CA LEU A 465 26.17 19.43 35.23
C LEU A 465 25.62 18.82 33.92
N LYS A 466 24.50 19.35 33.41
CA LYS A 466 24.04 19.12 32.03
C LYS A 466 24.32 20.41 31.25
N GLY A 467 25.31 20.38 30.35
CA GLY A 467 25.90 21.60 29.80
C GLY A 467 26.57 22.42 30.91
N GLU A 468 26.21 23.70 31.05
CA GLU A 468 26.69 24.58 32.13
C GLU A 468 25.77 24.58 33.36
N LYS A 469 24.56 24.01 33.24
CA LYS A 469 23.56 24.04 34.30
C LYS A 469 23.81 22.92 35.30
N GLU A 470 23.90 23.29 36.56
CA GLU A 470 23.84 22.33 37.66
C GLU A 470 22.43 21.75 37.81
N ILE A 471 22.32 20.43 37.68
CA ILE A 471 21.04 19.70 37.80
C ILE A 471 20.92 18.92 39.11
N SER A 472 22.04 18.57 39.75
CA SER A 472 22.05 17.84 41.02
C SER A 472 23.35 18.05 41.78
N ARG A 473 23.30 17.92 43.11
CA ARG A 473 24.49 17.84 43.96
C ARG A 473 24.33 16.80 45.07
N ALA A 474 25.46 16.25 45.51
CA ALA A 474 25.62 15.50 46.75
C ALA A 474 26.88 15.99 47.47
N PHE A 475 27.16 15.49 48.68
CA PHE A 475 28.25 16.02 49.50
C PHE A 475 29.20 14.94 50.01
N ILE A 476 30.48 15.29 50.14
CA ILE A 476 31.48 14.52 50.88
C ILE A 476 31.82 15.29 52.15
N TYR A 477 31.60 14.66 53.31
CA TYR A 477 32.02 15.15 54.61
C TYR A 477 33.30 14.44 55.05
N ILE A 478 34.37 15.20 55.27
CA ILE A 478 35.65 14.70 55.76
C ILE A 478 35.68 14.82 57.29
N LYS A 479 35.65 13.68 57.96
CA LYS A 479 35.97 13.58 59.39
C LYS A 479 37.45 13.86 59.58
N GLY A 480 37.73 14.77 60.52
CA GLY A 480 39.08 15.20 60.89
C GLY A 480 39.95 14.06 61.37
#